data_AF-A0A3N5PHY2-F1
#
_entry.id   AF-A0A3N5PHY2-F1
#
_cell.length_a   1.000
_cell.length_b   1.000
_cell.length_c   1.000
_cell.angle_alpha   90.00
_cell.angle_beta   90.00
_cell.angle_gamma   90.00
#
_symmetry.space_group_name_H-M   'P 1'
#
loop_
_entity.id
_entity.type
_entity.pdbx_description
1 polymer ?
#
loop_
_entity_poly.entity_id
_entity_poly.type
_entity_poly.pdbx_seq_one_letter_code
_entity_poly.pdbx_strand_id
1 'polypeptide(L)'
;MKQIEQELKKVLDRMEVSIKNNISLNAIEQQLKLFVNGVKIPQIVKPCTIGDGIVELKKEDHDELLNSFDTASSNGRLIKFVPSSGAASRMFQKLQSVLNRINNFTLDDLKKYSESDSECKSVLEFLINLPNFAFYDDLKAVLHVDDYGIKKIVNVSPSEILDAVLYEKGLNYSSKPKGALKFHRYKDECRTAFEEHVYEAFQYI
;
A
#
# COMPACT_ATOMS: atom_id res chain seq x y z
N MET A 1 18.33 -4.65 17.64
CA MET A 1 18.28 -5.54 18.83
C MET A 1 17.44 -4.97 19.96
N LYS A 2 17.79 -3.82 20.57
CA LYS A 2 17.02 -3.24 21.71
C LYS A 2 15.51 -3.05 21.47
N GLN A 3 15.12 -2.68 20.25
CA GLN A 3 13.71 -2.48 19.88
C GLN A 3 12.96 -3.82 19.71
N ILE A 4 13.63 -4.86 19.22
CA ILE A 4 13.07 -6.22 19.07
C ILE A 4 12.86 -6.85 20.45
N GLU A 5 13.82 -6.67 21.38
CA GLU A 5 13.69 -7.14 22.77
C GLU A 5 12.56 -6.42 23.53
N GLN A 6 12.39 -5.11 23.31
CA GLN A 6 11.28 -4.36 23.89
C GLN A 6 9.92 -4.81 23.34
N GLU A 7 9.80 -5.10 22.05
CA GLU A 7 8.57 -5.64 21.46
C GLU A 7 8.32 -7.09 21.91
N LEU A 8 9.36 -7.92 22.03
CA LEU A 8 9.27 -9.27 22.62
C LEU A 8 8.71 -9.25 24.04
N LYS A 9 9.17 -8.30 24.88
CA LYS A 9 8.67 -8.15 26.24
C LYS A 9 7.17 -7.79 26.26
N LYS A 10 6.73 -6.88 25.39
CA LYS A 10 5.30 -6.54 25.22
C LYS A 10 4.45 -7.72 24.75
N VAL A 11 5.00 -8.61 23.93
CA VAL A 11 4.31 -9.83 23.47
C VAL A 11 4.17 -10.84 24.61
N LEU A 12 5.22 -11.03 25.41
CA LEU A 12 5.18 -11.89 26.60
C LEU A 12 4.16 -11.39 27.64
N ASP A 13 4.11 -10.08 27.86
CA ASP A 13 3.12 -9.44 28.76
C ASP A 13 1.66 -9.57 28.27
N ARG A 14 1.45 -10.00 27.01
CA ARG A 14 0.12 -10.24 26.40
C ARG A 14 -0.19 -11.72 26.18
N MET A 15 0.60 -12.65 26.71
CA MET A 15 0.38 -14.10 26.55
C MET A 15 -0.99 -14.58 27.06
N GLU A 16 -1.58 -13.91 28.06
CA GLU A 16 -2.94 -14.20 28.52
C GLU A 16 -4.01 -14.02 27.42
N VAL A 17 -3.77 -13.11 26.46
CA VAL A 17 -4.65 -12.88 25.30
C VAL A 17 -4.52 -13.98 24.25
N SER A 18 -3.35 -14.63 24.13
CA SER A 18 -3.14 -15.72 23.16
C SER A 18 -3.86 -17.00 23.58
N ILE A 19 -3.92 -17.28 24.89
CA ILE A 19 -4.68 -18.40 25.48
C ILE A 19 -6.17 -18.25 25.18
N LYS A 20 -6.71 -17.02 25.24
CA LYS A 20 -8.11 -16.71 24.92
C LYS A 20 -8.46 -16.93 23.44
N ASN A 21 -7.47 -16.89 22.54
CA ASN A 21 -7.64 -17.02 21.08
C ASN A 21 -7.15 -18.38 20.52
N ASN A 22 -6.87 -19.38 21.36
CA ASN A 22 -6.36 -20.71 20.95
C ASN A 22 -5.08 -20.69 20.09
N ILE A 23 -4.21 -19.68 20.27
CA ILE A 23 -2.91 -19.64 19.59
C ILE A 23 -1.88 -20.35 20.47
N SER A 24 -1.31 -21.45 19.96
CA SER A 24 -0.32 -22.25 20.71
C SER A 24 1.00 -21.51 20.88
N LEU A 25 1.72 -21.78 21.98
CA LEU A 25 3.05 -21.23 22.24
C LEU A 25 4.04 -21.56 21.11
N ASN A 26 3.94 -22.76 20.55
CA ASN A 26 4.76 -23.17 19.42
C ASN A 26 4.49 -22.29 18.17
N ALA A 27 3.23 -21.94 17.89
CA ALA A 27 2.91 -21.04 16.78
C ALA A 27 3.51 -19.64 16.98
N ILE A 28 3.48 -19.13 18.22
CA ILE A 28 4.11 -17.84 18.58
C ILE A 28 5.63 -17.93 18.40
N GLU A 29 6.27 -18.99 18.89
CA GLU A 29 7.72 -19.19 18.76
C GLU A 29 8.15 -19.28 17.28
N GLN A 30 7.38 -19.96 16.43
CA GLN A 30 7.63 -20.03 14.99
C GLN A 30 7.48 -18.67 14.32
N GLN A 31 6.47 -17.88 14.67
CA GLN A 31 6.31 -16.51 14.15
C GLN A 31 7.47 -15.60 14.58
N LEU A 32 7.93 -15.71 15.82
CA LEU A 32 9.11 -14.99 16.31
C LEU A 32 10.36 -15.40 15.55
N LYS A 33 10.56 -16.69 15.27
CA LYS A 33 11.67 -17.17 14.44
C LYS A 33 11.62 -16.58 13.03
N LEU A 34 10.45 -16.35 12.44
CA LEU A 34 10.34 -15.67 11.14
C LEU A 34 10.79 -14.20 11.20
N PHE A 35 10.53 -13.49 12.30
CA PHE A 35 11.03 -12.12 12.47
C PHE A 35 12.56 -12.06 12.67
N VAL A 36 13.12 -13.03 13.39
CA VAL A 36 14.57 -13.09 13.66
C VAL A 36 15.35 -13.56 12.44
N ASN A 37 14.91 -14.66 11.82
CA ASN A 37 15.64 -15.32 10.73
C ASN A 37 15.30 -14.71 9.36
N GLY A 38 14.28 -13.85 9.30
CA GLY A 38 13.69 -13.37 8.06
C GLY A 38 12.82 -14.43 7.38
N VAL A 39 12.05 -13.98 6.38
CA VAL A 39 11.24 -14.88 5.56
C VAL A 39 12.09 -15.35 4.38
N LYS A 40 12.19 -16.68 4.19
CA LYS A 40 12.86 -17.24 3.01
C LYS A 40 12.14 -16.75 1.75
N ILE A 41 12.87 -16.12 0.84
CA ILE A 41 12.32 -15.70 -0.45
C ILE A 41 11.83 -16.96 -1.18
N PRO A 42 10.54 -17.04 -1.57
CA PRO A 42 10.03 -18.17 -2.32
C PRO A 42 10.80 -18.32 -3.62
N GLN A 43 11.27 -19.54 -3.93
CA GLN A 43 11.84 -19.82 -5.24
C GLN A 43 10.70 -20.06 -6.22
N ILE A 44 10.66 -19.25 -7.28
CA ILE A 44 9.70 -19.41 -8.36
C ILE A 44 10.09 -20.69 -9.12
N VAL A 45 9.22 -21.69 -9.09
CA VAL A 45 9.48 -23.00 -9.71
C VAL A 45 9.15 -22.96 -11.20
N LYS A 46 7.91 -22.61 -11.55
CA LYS A 46 7.38 -22.45 -12.91
C LYS A 46 6.05 -21.69 -12.87
N PRO A 47 5.59 -21.06 -13.97
CA PRO A 47 4.25 -20.47 -14.01
C PRO A 47 3.16 -21.55 -13.87
N CYS A 48 2.00 -21.18 -13.31
CA CYS A 48 0.83 -22.04 -13.35
C CYS A 48 0.28 -22.09 -14.79
N THR A 49 -0.18 -23.26 -15.24
CA THR A 49 -0.84 -23.45 -16.53
C THR A 49 -2.18 -24.15 -16.34
N ILE A 50 -3.00 -24.22 -17.39
CA ILE A 50 -4.21 -25.04 -17.37
C ILE A 50 -3.81 -26.49 -17.03
N GLY A 51 -4.43 -27.06 -16.00
CA GLY A 51 -4.10 -28.39 -15.49
C GLY A 51 -2.91 -28.45 -14.52
N ASP A 52 -2.26 -27.32 -14.25
CA ASP A 52 -1.11 -27.18 -13.34
C ASP A 52 -1.22 -25.88 -12.54
N GLY A 53 -2.12 -25.89 -11.55
CA GLY A 53 -2.44 -24.74 -10.70
C GLY A 53 -3.54 -23.82 -11.23
N ILE A 54 -3.91 -23.90 -12.51
CA ILE A 54 -5.11 -23.22 -13.06
C ILE A 54 -6.14 -24.27 -13.46
N VAL A 55 -7.35 -24.15 -12.90
CA VAL A 55 -8.53 -24.94 -13.28
C VAL A 55 -9.30 -24.15 -14.33
N GLU A 56 -9.53 -24.77 -15.50
CA GLU A 56 -10.40 -24.22 -16.53
C GLU A 56 -11.82 -24.77 -16.32
N LEU A 57 -12.78 -23.86 -16.18
CA LEU A 57 -14.20 -24.21 -16.06
C LEU A 57 -14.74 -24.56 -17.44
N LYS A 58 -15.41 -25.70 -17.58
CA LYS A 58 -16.02 -26.08 -18.85
C LYS A 58 -17.29 -25.27 -19.06
N LYS A 59 -17.57 -24.95 -20.32
CA LYS A 59 -18.80 -24.22 -20.70
C LYS A 59 -20.07 -24.91 -20.21
N GLU A 60 -20.07 -26.24 -20.19
CA GLU A 60 -21.18 -27.07 -19.71
C GLU A 60 -21.49 -26.84 -18.22
N ASP A 61 -20.49 -26.47 -17.42
CA ASP A 61 -20.63 -26.26 -15.96
C ASP A 61 -21.08 -24.82 -15.63
N HIS A 62 -21.07 -23.89 -16.60
CA HIS A 62 -21.30 -22.47 -16.34
C HIS A 62 -22.70 -22.20 -15.78
N ASP A 63 -23.73 -22.80 -16.36
CA ASP A 63 -25.12 -22.56 -15.94
C ASP A 63 -25.35 -23.05 -14.50
N GLU A 64 -24.77 -24.20 -14.12
CA GLU A 64 -24.84 -24.73 -12.75
C GLU A 64 -24.12 -23.82 -11.75
N LEU A 65 -22.93 -23.33 -12.11
CA LEU A 65 -22.13 -22.43 -11.27
C LEU A 65 -22.81 -21.08 -11.07
N LEU A 66 -23.42 -20.52 -12.12
CA LEU A 66 -24.18 -19.28 -12.03
C LEU A 66 -25.41 -19.46 -11.13
N ASN A 67 -26.18 -20.54 -11.31
CA ASN A 67 -27.31 -20.85 -10.43
C ASN A 67 -26.88 -21.01 -8.97
N SER A 68 -25.71 -21.61 -8.72
CA SER A 68 -25.14 -21.75 -7.37
C SER A 68 -24.75 -20.41 -6.76
N PHE A 69 -24.20 -19.49 -7.56
CA PHE A 69 -23.91 -18.13 -7.15
C PHE A 69 -25.19 -17.35 -6.81
N ASP A 70 -26.19 -17.37 -7.69
CA ASP A 70 -27.46 -16.65 -7.49
C ASP A 70 -28.20 -17.16 -6.24
N THR A 71 -28.19 -18.48 -6.02
CA THR A 71 -28.73 -19.10 -4.81
C THR A 71 -27.96 -18.66 -3.56
N ALA A 72 -26.63 -18.57 -3.63
CA ALA A 72 -25.82 -18.09 -2.51
C ALA A 72 -26.08 -16.60 -2.22
N SER A 73 -26.17 -15.78 -3.26
CA SER A 73 -26.46 -14.35 -3.19
C SER A 73 -27.81 -14.08 -2.55
N SER A 74 -28.88 -14.72 -3.07
CA SER A 74 -30.25 -14.58 -2.56
C SER A 74 -30.39 -15.00 -1.10
N ASN A 75 -29.55 -15.93 -0.64
CA ASN A 75 -29.49 -16.39 0.75
C ASN A 75 -28.53 -15.55 1.63
N GLY A 76 -28.01 -14.42 1.13
CA GLY A 76 -27.14 -13.52 1.89
C GLY A 76 -25.78 -14.12 2.26
N ARG A 77 -25.30 -15.10 1.50
CA ARG A 77 -24.03 -15.81 1.80
C ARG A 77 -22.80 -15.16 1.17
N LEU A 78 -22.95 -14.03 0.49
CA LEU A 78 -21.85 -13.31 -0.13
C LEU A 78 -21.32 -12.23 0.80
N ILE A 79 -20.00 -12.23 0.99
CA ILE A 79 -19.28 -11.17 1.68
C ILE A 79 -18.11 -10.78 0.79
N LYS A 80 -18.02 -9.49 0.45
CA LYS A 80 -16.85 -8.92 -0.17
C LYS A 80 -16.02 -8.28 0.93
N PHE A 81 -14.83 -8.83 1.12
CA PHE A 81 -13.88 -8.32 2.08
C PHE A 81 -12.53 -8.21 1.41
N VAL A 82 -12.15 -7.00 1.05
CA VAL A 82 -10.78 -6.68 0.65
C VAL A 82 -9.99 -6.33 1.93
N PRO A 83 -9.04 -7.17 2.37
CA PRO A 83 -8.26 -6.88 3.57
C PRO A 83 -7.43 -5.61 3.36
N SER A 84 -7.57 -4.64 4.26
CA SER A 84 -6.70 -3.47 4.24
C SER A 84 -5.29 -3.90 4.64
N SER A 85 -4.30 -3.66 3.79
CA SER A 85 -2.91 -3.73 4.24
C SER A 85 -2.71 -2.72 5.38
N GLY A 86 -1.79 -3.00 6.32
CA GLY A 86 -1.40 -2.05 7.36
C GLY A 86 -0.86 -0.71 6.82
N ALA A 87 -0.21 0.08 7.67
CA ALA A 87 0.32 1.40 7.30
C ALA A 87 1.03 1.38 5.92
N ALA A 88 0.80 2.42 5.12
CA ALA A 88 1.33 2.52 3.76
C ALA A 88 2.85 2.71 3.68
N SER A 89 3.58 2.49 4.77
CA SER A 89 5.00 2.82 4.91
C SER A 89 5.89 2.18 3.83
N ARG A 90 5.59 0.94 3.39
CA ARG A 90 6.31 0.30 2.27
C ARG A 90 6.06 0.98 0.92
N MET A 91 4.84 1.49 0.69
CA MET A 91 4.48 2.20 -0.56
C MET A 91 5.36 3.45 -0.73
N PHE A 92 5.69 4.11 0.38
CA PHE A 92 6.42 5.36 0.42
C PHE A 92 7.90 5.21 0.81
N GLN A 93 8.41 3.99 0.95
CA GLN A 93 9.74 3.72 1.48
C GLN A 93 10.85 4.40 0.67
N LYS A 94 10.76 4.39 -0.66
CA LYS A 94 11.76 5.04 -1.52
C LYS A 94 11.77 6.56 -1.36
N LEU A 95 10.59 7.18 -1.23
CA LEU A 95 10.49 8.63 -0.99
C LEU A 95 11.12 9.00 0.35
N GLN A 96 10.79 8.26 1.40
CA GLN A 96 11.36 8.45 2.74
C GLN A 96 12.88 8.24 2.76
N SER A 97 13.37 7.19 2.08
CA SER A 97 14.79 6.88 2.00
C SER A 97 15.59 8.04 1.38
N VAL A 98 15.14 8.56 0.23
CA VAL A 98 15.81 9.69 -0.44
C VAL A 98 15.76 10.94 0.43
N LEU A 99 14.60 11.25 1.02
CA LEU A 99 14.42 12.42 1.89
C LEU A 99 15.32 12.36 3.14
N ASN A 100 15.54 11.17 3.71
CA ASN A 100 16.43 10.98 4.86
C ASN A 100 17.92 11.01 4.49
N ARG A 101 18.27 10.67 3.24
CA ARG A 101 19.66 10.56 2.78
C ARG A 101 20.19 11.84 2.14
N ILE A 102 19.31 12.61 1.50
CA ILE A 102 19.66 13.76 0.67
C ILE A 102 18.90 14.97 1.18
N ASN A 103 19.60 15.82 1.93
CA ASN A 103 19.06 17.09 2.40
C ASN A 103 19.22 18.14 1.32
N ASN A 104 18.17 18.92 1.06
CA ASN A 104 18.17 20.10 0.17
C ASN A 104 18.75 19.82 -1.22
N PHE A 105 17.92 19.31 -2.12
CA PHE A 105 18.28 19.07 -3.53
C PHE A 105 17.29 19.75 -4.46
N THR A 106 17.77 20.19 -5.63
CA THR A 106 16.91 20.65 -6.73
C THR A 106 16.48 19.48 -7.60
N LEU A 107 15.54 19.72 -8.53
CA LEU A 107 15.16 18.68 -9.50
C LEU A 107 16.34 18.26 -10.39
N ASP A 108 17.23 19.19 -10.74
CA ASP A 108 18.39 18.89 -11.58
C ASP A 108 19.45 18.08 -10.84
N ASP A 109 19.60 18.28 -9.52
CA ASP A 109 20.43 17.41 -8.69
C ASP A 109 19.86 15.99 -8.67
N LEU A 110 18.54 15.87 -8.47
CA LEU A 110 17.85 14.57 -8.49
C LEU A 110 17.99 13.84 -9.83
N LYS A 111 17.93 14.57 -10.96
CA LYS A 111 18.19 14.00 -12.29
C LYS A 111 19.59 13.39 -12.37
N LYS A 112 20.62 14.08 -11.90
CA LYS A 112 21.99 13.54 -11.87
C LYS A 112 22.10 12.32 -10.96
N TYR A 113 21.52 12.38 -9.76
CA TYR A 113 21.54 11.24 -8.82
C TYR A 113 20.82 10.01 -9.39
N SER A 114 19.76 10.21 -10.17
CA SER A 114 18.98 9.13 -10.77
C SER A 114 19.75 8.25 -11.77
N GLU A 115 20.89 8.74 -12.29
CA GLU A 115 21.75 7.96 -13.21
C GLU A 115 22.42 6.79 -12.50
N SER A 116 22.69 6.92 -11.20
CA SER A 116 23.39 5.91 -10.38
C SER A 116 22.57 5.37 -9.21
N ASP A 117 21.48 6.03 -8.81
CA ASP A 117 20.65 5.64 -7.68
C ASP A 117 19.19 5.36 -8.10
N SER A 118 18.80 4.08 -8.00
CA SER A 118 17.46 3.60 -8.36
C SER A 118 16.32 4.18 -7.50
N GLU A 119 16.58 4.57 -6.26
CA GLU A 119 15.60 5.23 -5.40
C GLU A 119 15.42 6.68 -5.83
N CYS A 120 16.51 7.40 -6.12
CA CYS A 120 16.45 8.75 -6.69
C CYS A 120 15.71 8.76 -8.02
N LYS A 121 15.93 7.75 -8.87
CA LYS A 121 15.16 7.55 -10.12
C LYS A 121 13.67 7.37 -9.84
N SER A 122 13.30 6.56 -8.85
CA SER A 122 11.90 6.35 -8.47
C SER A 122 11.25 7.65 -7.96
N VAL A 123 11.98 8.47 -7.20
CA VAL A 123 11.51 9.78 -6.73
C VAL A 123 11.36 10.77 -7.88
N LEU A 124 12.29 10.78 -8.82
CA LEU A 124 12.20 11.63 -10.01
C LEU A 124 10.96 11.29 -10.84
N GLU A 125 10.73 10.00 -11.10
CA GLU A 125 9.52 9.51 -11.80
C GLU A 125 8.24 9.90 -11.06
N PHE A 126 8.24 9.79 -9.72
CA PHE A 126 7.13 10.25 -8.88
C PHE A 126 6.84 11.74 -9.05
N LEU A 127 7.86 12.60 -8.98
CA LEU A 127 7.71 14.05 -9.08
C LEU A 127 7.26 14.49 -10.49
N ILE A 128 7.76 13.85 -11.55
CA ILE A 128 7.35 14.12 -12.94
C ILE A 128 5.87 13.77 -13.14
N ASN A 129 5.44 12.63 -12.58
CA ASN A 129 4.07 12.16 -12.69
C ASN A 129 3.14 12.69 -11.60
N LEU A 130 3.60 13.62 -10.76
CA LEU A 130 2.84 14.17 -9.63
C LEU A 130 1.43 14.64 -10.02
N PRO A 131 1.22 15.33 -11.19
CA PRO A 131 -0.11 15.75 -11.62
C PRO A 131 -1.11 14.60 -11.89
N ASN A 132 -0.61 13.39 -12.15
CA ASN A 132 -1.44 12.24 -12.49
C ASN A 132 -2.02 11.54 -11.25
N PHE A 133 -1.51 11.84 -10.06
CA PHE A 133 -2.00 11.20 -8.83
C PHE A 133 -3.36 11.75 -8.42
N ALA A 134 -4.22 10.87 -7.90
CA ALA A 134 -5.57 11.23 -7.43
C ALA A 134 -5.56 12.24 -6.25
N PHE A 135 -4.47 12.31 -5.50
CA PHE A 135 -4.30 13.25 -4.38
C PHE A 135 -3.70 14.60 -4.79
N TYR A 136 -3.40 14.82 -6.07
CA TYR A 136 -2.67 16.02 -6.52
C TYR A 136 -3.38 17.33 -6.17
N ASP A 137 -4.70 17.37 -6.31
CA ASP A 137 -5.48 18.55 -5.98
C ASP A 137 -5.57 18.79 -4.45
N ASP A 138 -5.57 17.72 -3.65
CA ASP A 138 -5.45 17.82 -2.19
C ASP A 138 -4.08 18.36 -1.77
N LEU A 139 -3.01 17.93 -2.45
CA LEU A 139 -1.65 18.41 -2.20
C LEU A 139 -1.54 19.92 -2.46
N LYS A 140 -2.11 20.39 -3.58
CA LYS A 140 -2.21 21.82 -3.90
C LYS A 140 -2.95 22.59 -2.81
N ALA A 141 -4.08 22.06 -2.36
CA ALA A 141 -4.89 22.70 -1.33
C ALA A 141 -4.13 22.82 0.00
N VAL A 142 -3.42 21.77 0.43
CA VAL A 142 -2.63 21.77 1.68
C VAL A 142 -1.42 22.70 1.60
N LEU A 143 -0.78 22.81 0.44
CA LEU A 143 0.34 23.72 0.22
C LEU A 143 -0.09 25.16 -0.10
N HIS A 144 -1.39 25.42 -0.26
CA HIS A 144 -1.94 26.71 -0.67
C HIS A 144 -1.32 27.26 -1.98
N VAL A 145 -1.13 26.39 -2.97
CA VAL A 145 -0.54 26.74 -4.27
C VAL A 145 -1.39 26.22 -5.43
N ASP A 146 -1.20 26.83 -6.59
CA ASP A 146 -1.72 26.33 -7.87
C ASP A 146 -0.69 25.41 -8.57
N ASP A 147 -0.99 25.02 -9.80
CA ASP A 147 -0.10 24.17 -10.61
C ASP A 147 1.26 24.82 -10.90
N TYR A 148 1.31 26.15 -10.98
CA TYR A 148 2.57 26.88 -11.16
C TYR A 148 3.42 26.81 -9.89
N GLY A 149 2.80 27.02 -8.73
CA GLY A 149 3.45 26.89 -7.43
C GLY A 149 3.99 25.48 -7.20
N ILE A 150 3.23 24.42 -7.51
CA ILE A 150 3.76 23.05 -7.44
C ILE A 150 4.98 22.88 -8.34
N LYS A 151 4.90 23.29 -9.62
CA LYS A 151 6.06 23.20 -10.54
C LYS A 151 7.28 23.94 -10.01
N LYS A 152 7.09 25.10 -9.39
CA LYS A 152 8.17 25.88 -8.77
C LYS A 152 8.80 25.11 -7.60
N ILE A 153 7.99 24.58 -6.69
CA ILE A 153 8.48 23.81 -5.54
C ILE A 153 9.20 22.54 -6.02
N VAL A 154 8.62 21.79 -6.97
CA VAL A 154 9.25 20.59 -7.55
C VAL A 154 10.62 20.89 -8.15
N ASN A 155 10.81 22.07 -8.76
CA ASN A 155 12.10 22.44 -9.35
C ASN A 155 13.13 22.89 -8.30
N VAL A 156 12.70 23.71 -7.33
CA VAL A 156 13.62 24.40 -6.40
C VAL A 156 13.83 23.62 -5.09
N SER A 157 12.77 23.04 -4.53
CA SER A 157 12.80 22.27 -3.29
C SER A 157 11.86 21.05 -3.35
N PRO A 158 12.14 20.06 -4.22
CA PRO A 158 11.34 18.84 -4.31
C PRO A 158 11.18 18.08 -2.98
N SER A 159 12.08 18.24 -2.01
CA SER A 159 11.93 17.72 -0.64
C SER A 159 10.65 18.21 0.05
N GLU A 160 10.22 19.46 -0.19
CA GLU A 160 8.99 20.02 0.39
C GLU A 160 7.73 19.30 -0.12
N ILE A 161 7.72 18.89 -1.39
CA ILE A 161 6.66 18.04 -1.94
C ILE A 161 6.64 16.68 -1.25
N LEU A 162 7.81 16.06 -1.07
CA LEU A 162 7.89 14.75 -0.40
C LEU A 162 7.40 14.86 1.04
N ASP A 163 7.84 15.86 1.80
CA ASP A 163 7.38 16.12 3.16
C ASP A 163 5.85 16.32 3.23
N ALA A 164 5.31 17.14 2.31
CA ALA A 164 3.88 17.42 2.24
C ALA A 164 3.03 16.21 1.81
N VAL A 165 3.59 15.23 1.11
CA VAL A 165 2.88 13.97 0.85
C VAL A 165 2.97 13.04 2.07
N LEU A 166 4.15 12.94 2.67
CA LEU A 166 4.46 11.88 3.63
C LEU A 166 3.99 12.17 5.05
N TYR A 167 4.11 13.40 5.52
CA TYR A 167 4.04 13.72 6.95
C TYR A 167 2.89 14.64 7.34
N GLU A 168 2.74 14.84 8.65
CA GLU A 168 1.57 15.45 9.30
C GLU A 168 1.27 16.89 8.88
N LYS A 169 2.29 17.67 8.52
CA LYS A 169 2.09 19.04 7.98
C LYS A 169 1.41 19.04 6.60
N GLY A 170 1.32 17.87 5.99
CA GLY A 170 0.81 17.63 4.67
C GLY A 170 -0.39 16.68 4.66
N LEU A 171 -0.41 15.78 3.68
CA LEU A 171 -1.41 14.73 3.53
C LEU A 171 -1.27 13.60 4.55
N ASN A 172 -0.09 13.48 5.17
CA ASN A 172 0.25 12.47 6.18
C ASN A 172 0.09 11.01 5.69
N TYR A 173 0.42 10.75 4.43
CA TYR A 173 0.15 9.46 3.81
C TYR A 173 1.04 8.31 4.33
N SER A 174 2.19 8.62 4.94
CA SER A 174 3.06 7.58 5.51
C SER A 174 2.48 6.90 6.75
N SER A 175 1.64 7.61 7.51
CA SER A 175 1.02 7.13 8.75
C SER A 175 -0.41 6.61 8.54
N LYS A 176 -1.05 6.99 7.43
CA LYS A 176 -2.41 6.55 7.09
C LYS A 176 -2.44 5.07 6.66
N PRO A 177 -3.54 4.34 6.96
CA PRO A 177 -3.79 3.07 6.32
C PRO A 177 -3.98 3.28 4.82
N LYS A 178 -3.63 2.29 4.00
CA LYS A 178 -3.80 2.40 2.54
C LYS A 178 -5.26 2.68 2.13
N GLY A 179 -6.20 2.21 2.94
CA GLY A 179 -7.63 2.51 2.86
C GLY A 179 -7.97 4.00 2.71
N ALA A 180 -7.19 4.87 3.34
CA ALA A 180 -7.43 6.31 3.39
C ALA A 180 -6.64 7.11 2.34
N LEU A 181 -5.90 6.45 1.46
CA LEU A 181 -5.17 7.10 0.36
C LEU A 181 -6.10 7.25 -0.83
N LYS A 182 -6.19 8.45 -1.40
CA LYS A 182 -6.77 8.63 -2.74
C LYS A 182 -5.88 7.95 -3.77
N PHE A 183 -6.42 6.95 -4.45
CA PHE A 183 -5.72 6.25 -5.53
C PHE A 183 -6.47 6.27 -6.86
N HIS A 184 -7.77 6.53 -6.85
CA HIS A 184 -8.59 6.49 -8.06
C HIS A 184 -9.01 7.90 -8.43
N ARG A 185 -8.81 8.28 -9.70
CA ARG A 185 -9.22 9.57 -10.27
C ARG A 185 -10.23 9.31 -11.36
N TYR A 186 -11.49 9.67 -11.10
CA TYR A 186 -12.52 9.79 -12.13
C TYR A 186 -12.47 11.19 -12.76
N LYS A 187 -13.35 11.43 -13.74
CA LYS A 187 -13.48 12.73 -14.40
C LYS A 187 -13.82 13.85 -13.42
N ASP A 188 -14.73 13.58 -12.48
CA ASP A 188 -15.33 14.61 -11.62
C ASP A 188 -14.97 14.45 -10.13
N GLU A 189 -14.34 13.35 -9.74
CA GLU A 189 -14.00 13.06 -8.34
C GLU A 189 -12.74 12.20 -8.20
N CYS A 190 -12.17 12.18 -7.00
CA CYS A 190 -11.06 11.31 -6.63
C CYS A 190 -11.42 10.54 -5.37
N ARG A 191 -11.27 9.22 -5.40
CA ARG A 191 -11.69 8.32 -4.33
C ARG A 191 -10.51 7.65 -3.65
N THR A 192 -10.70 7.43 -2.36
CA THR A 192 -9.86 6.61 -1.51
C THR A 192 -10.04 5.13 -1.82
N ALA A 193 -9.06 4.33 -1.39
CA ALA A 193 -9.17 2.89 -1.50
C ALA A 193 -10.40 2.29 -0.83
N PHE A 194 -10.80 2.88 0.28
CA PHE A 194 -11.97 2.42 0.99
C PHE A 194 -13.25 2.76 0.25
N GLU A 195 -13.37 3.96 -0.30
CA GLU A 195 -14.53 4.37 -1.11
C GLU A 195 -14.69 3.50 -2.35
N GLU A 196 -13.58 3.18 -3.04
CA GLU A 196 -13.60 2.24 -4.17
C GLU A 196 -14.07 0.84 -3.74
N HIS A 197 -13.55 0.33 -2.61
CA HIS A 197 -14.00 -0.97 -2.11
C HIS A 197 -15.49 -0.99 -1.80
N VAL A 198 -16.05 0.07 -1.20
CA VAL A 198 -17.49 0.16 -0.93
C VAL A 198 -18.30 0.25 -2.22
N TYR A 199 -17.88 1.09 -3.17
CA TYR A 199 -18.54 1.22 -4.47
C TYR A 199 -18.53 -0.10 -5.24
N GLU A 200 -17.39 -0.78 -5.27
CA GLU A 200 -17.23 -2.09 -5.89
C GLU A 200 -18.00 -3.18 -5.13
N ALA A 201 -18.22 -3.07 -3.82
CA ALA A 201 -19.05 -4.02 -3.09
C ALA A 201 -20.53 -3.91 -3.48
N PHE A 202 -21.03 -2.68 -3.62
CA PHE A 202 -22.43 -2.41 -3.99
C PHE A 202 -22.80 -2.95 -5.38
N GLN A 203 -21.84 -3.09 -6.29
CA GLN A 203 -22.08 -3.60 -7.64
C GLN A 203 -22.07 -5.13 -7.74
N TYR A 204 -21.57 -5.83 -6.71
CA TYR A 204 -21.33 -7.29 -6.75
C TYR A 204 -22.16 -8.07 -5.72
N ILE A 205 -22.66 -7.41 -4.68
CA ILE A 205 -23.53 -7.97 -3.63
C ILE A 205 -24.86 -7.24 -3.70
#